data_AF-A0A2T7KJ93-F1
#
_entry.id   AF-A0A2T7KJ93-F1
#
_cell.length_a   1.000
_cell.length_b   1.000
_cell.length_c   1.000
_cell.angle_alpha   90.00
_cell.angle_beta   90.00
_cell.angle_gamma   90.00
#
_symmetry.space_group_name_H-M   'P 1'
#
loop_
_entity.id
_entity.type
_entity.pdbx_description
1 polymer ?
#
loop_
_entity_poly.entity_id
_entity_poly.type
_entity_poly.pdbx_seq_one_letter_code
_entity_poly.pdbx_strand_id
1 'polypeptide(L)'
;MTQEPRRERRTVTARELADRFGVSPRTVLRMIAEERAIYEGRSRQRRDEIVELHRRGLKGYEIARELSVSAGLVSIRLKEAREAGMDLTRYAADRS
;
A
#
# COMPACT_ATOMS: atom_id res chain seq x y z
N MET A 1 5.50 35.82 4.67
CA MET A 1 6.39 34.96 3.85
C MET A 1 5.81 33.56 3.84
N THR A 2 5.06 33.22 2.79
CA THR A 2 4.44 31.89 2.63
C THR A 2 5.50 30.97 2.02
N GLN A 3 6.07 30.06 2.81
CA GLN A 3 6.99 29.06 2.27
C GLN A 3 6.17 27.96 1.59
N GLU A 4 6.17 27.95 0.26
CA GLU A 4 5.69 26.82 -0.52
C GLU A 4 6.65 25.62 -0.31
N PRO A 5 6.16 24.42 0.08
CA PRO A 5 7.03 23.28 0.19
C PRO A 5 7.43 22.81 -1.22
N ARG A 6 8.63 23.20 -1.66
CA ARG A 6 9.32 22.62 -2.82
C ARG A 6 9.42 21.11 -2.63
N ARG A 7 8.52 20.37 -3.27
CA ARG A 7 8.63 18.91 -3.45
C ARG A 7 9.65 18.61 -4.55
N GLU A 8 10.88 19.07 -4.38
CA GLU A 8 12.00 18.54 -5.17
C GLU A 8 12.25 17.12 -4.64
N ARG A 9 11.86 16.11 -5.42
CA ARG A 9 12.28 14.74 -5.16
C ARG A 9 13.79 14.71 -5.29
N ARG A 10 14.51 14.82 -4.18
CA ARG A 10 15.89 14.36 -4.06
C ARG A 10 15.88 12.84 -4.17
N THR A 11 15.71 12.32 -5.39
CA THR A 11 15.91 10.89 -5.68
C THR A 11 17.41 10.65 -5.66
N VAL A 12 17.92 10.24 -4.49
CA VAL A 12 19.29 9.75 -4.36
C VAL A 12 19.43 8.51 -5.23
N THR A 13 20.43 8.48 -6.10
CA THR A 13 20.65 7.36 -7.01
C THR A 13 21.27 6.16 -6.28
N ALA A 14 21.10 4.96 -6.82
CA ALA A 14 21.71 3.76 -6.25
C ALA A 14 23.25 3.84 -6.17
N ARG A 15 23.87 4.63 -7.05
CA ARG A 15 25.32 4.89 -7.05
C ARG A 15 25.74 5.79 -5.89
N GLU A 16 24.96 6.82 -5.59
CA GLU A 16 25.23 7.71 -4.45
C GLU A 16 24.99 7.02 -3.10
N LEU A 17 23.97 6.16 -3.02
CA LEU A 17 23.75 5.31 -1.84
C LEU A 17 24.90 4.30 -1.69
N ALA A 18 25.34 3.68 -2.78
CA ALA A 18 26.44 2.72 -2.78
C ALA A 18 27.74 3.34 -2.24
N ASP A 19 28.09 4.54 -2.71
CA ASP A 19 29.25 5.29 -2.25
C ASP A 19 29.15 5.65 -0.75
N ARG A 20 27.97 6.12 -0.31
CA ARG A 20 27.71 6.44 1.10
C ARG A 20 27.80 5.23 2.02
N PHE A 21 27.32 4.08 1.59
CA PHE A 21 27.24 2.86 2.41
C PHE A 21 28.43 1.90 2.19
N GLY A 22 29.37 2.24 1.31
CA GLY A 22 30.54 1.39 1.01
C GLY A 22 30.20 0.06 0.36
N VAL A 23 29.08 -0.01 -0.36
CA VAL A 23 28.59 -1.24 -1.02
C VAL A 23 28.47 -1.04 -2.52
N SER A 24 28.35 -2.13 -3.30
CA SER A 24 28.13 -2.02 -4.74
C SER A 24 26.75 -1.43 -5.06
N PRO A 25 26.60 -0.62 -6.13
CA PRO A 25 25.28 -0.22 -6.64
C PRO A 25 24.35 -1.41 -6.91
N ARG A 26 24.92 -2.58 -7.29
CA ARG A 26 24.15 -3.83 -7.46
C ARG A 26 23.55 -4.34 -6.15
N THR A 27 24.28 -4.16 -5.04
CA THR A 27 23.81 -4.50 -3.69
C THR A 27 22.70 -3.54 -3.24
N VAL A 28 22.86 -2.24 -3.48
CA VAL A 28 21.80 -1.25 -3.19
C VAL A 28 20.54 -1.55 -3.98
N LEU A 29 20.66 -1.82 -5.28
CA LEU A 29 19.52 -2.19 -6.14
C LEU A 29 18.86 -3.48 -5.66
N ARG A 30 19.64 -4.47 -5.23
CA ARG A 30 19.11 -5.73 -4.68
C ARG A 30 18.40 -5.50 -3.34
N MET A 31 18.97 -4.70 -2.43
CA MET A 31 18.35 -4.35 -1.16
C MET A 31 17.04 -3.58 -1.36
N ILE A 32 17.03 -2.60 -2.27
CA ILE A 32 15.81 -1.88 -2.66
C ILE A 32 14.82 -2.82 -3.37
N ALA A 33 15.29 -3.78 -4.17
CA ALA A 33 14.42 -4.75 -4.83
C ALA A 33 13.82 -5.77 -3.84
N GLU A 34 14.59 -6.22 -2.84
CA GLU A 34 14.09 -7.01 -1.71
C GLU A 34 13.09 -6.17 -0.90
N GLU A 35 13.41 -4.91 -0.59
CA GLU A 35 12.49 -3.97 0.04
C GLU A 35 11.22 -3.75 -0.80
N ARG A 36 11.35 -3.66 -2.13
CA ARG A 36 10.25 -3.49 -3.08
C ARG A 36 9.40 -4.75 -3.19
N ALA A 37 9.98 -5.94 -3.23
CA ALA A 37 9.24 -7.20 -3.23
C ALA A 37 8.48 -7.39 -1.90
N ILE A 38 9.11 -7.05 -0.78
CA ILE A 38 8.48 -7.06 0.55
C ILE A 38 7.40 -5.96 0.64
N TYR A 39 7.60 -4.80 0.02
CA TYR A 39 6.62 -3.72 -0.05
C TYR A 39 5.43 -4.04 -0.97
N GLU A 40 5.69 -4.66 -2.12
CA GLU A 40 4.66 -5.14 -3.07
C GLU A 40 3.86 -6.29 -2.46
N GLY A 41 4.52 -7.19 -1.70
CA GLY A 41 3.86 -8.22 -0.90
C GLY A 41 2.94 -7.62 0.17
N ARG A 42 3.44 -6.64 0.94
CA ARG A 42 2.63 -5.89 1.92
C ARG A 42 1.48 -5.10 1.27
N SER A 43 1.67 -4.57 0.06
CA SER A 43 0.66 -3.84 -0.68
C SER A 43 -0.45 -4.76 -1.23
N ARG A 44 -0.10 -5.97 -1.68
CA ARG A 44 -1.06 -7.02 -2.06
C ARG A 44 -1.85 -7.50 -0.84
N GLN A 45 -1.14 -7.86 0.23
CA GLN A 45 -1.75 -8.30 1.49
C GLN A 45 -2.77 -7.28 2.03
N ARG A 46 -2.45 -5.98 1.99
CA ARG A 46 -3.38 -4.93 2.43
C ARG A 46 -4.61 -4.80 1.53
N ARG A 47 -4.49 -5.03 0.22
CA ARG A 47 -5.66 -5.03 -0.68
C ARG A 47 -6.58 -6.19 -0.36
N ASP A 48 -6.00 -7.38 -0.17
CA ASP A 48 -6.74 -8.59 0.15
C ASP A 48 -7.47 -8.42 1.49
N GLU A 49 -6.78 -7.87 2.50
CA GLU A 49 -7.34 -7.59 3.82
C GLU A 49 -8.49 -6.56 3.80
N ILE A 50 -8.37 -5.49 2.99
CA ILE A 50 -9.47 -4.53 2.77
C ILE A 50 -10.70 -5.21 2.18
N VAL A 51 -10.51 -6.07 1.18
CA VAL A 51 -11.60 -6.81 0.51
C VAL A 51 -12.25 -7.78 1.49
N GLU A 52 -11.46 -8.53 2.25
CA GLU A 52 -11.95 -9.48 3.26
C GLU A 52 -12.75 -8.80 4.36
N LEU A 53 -12.25 -7.69 4.93
CA LEU A 53 -12.99 -6.93 5.94
C LEU A 53 -14.30 -6.34 5.37
N HIS A 54 -14.29 -5.91 4.10
CA HIS A 54 -15.51 -5.44 3.44
C HIS A 54 -16.53 -6.56 3.26
N ARG A 55 -16.08 -7.76 2.85
CA ARG A 55 -16.92 -8.96 2.76
C ARG A 55 -17.48 -9.37 4.11
N ARG A 56 -16.73 -9.21 5.20
CA ARG A 56 -17.23 -9.40 6.58
C ARG A 56 -18.27 -8.36 7.02
N GLY A 57 -18.55 -7.35 6.20
CA GLY A 57 -19.59 -6.36 6.43
C GLY A 57 -19.11 -5.04 7.01
N LEU A 58 -17.81 -4.88 7.28
CA LEU A 58 -17.27 -3.63 7.79
C LEU A 58 -17.48 -2.50 6.78
N LYS A 59 -17.80 -1.31 7.29
CA LYS A 59 -17.86 -0.08 6.50
C LYS A 59 -16.45 0.44 6.25
N GLY A 60 -16.27 1.18 5.15
CA GLY A 60 -14.94 1.64 4.73
C GLY A 60 -14.19 2.47 5.78
N TYR A 61 -14.89 3.23 6.64
CA TYR A 61 -14.25 3.97 7.74
C TYR A 61 -13.77 3.06 8.88
N GLU A 62 -14.43 1.92 9.11
CA GLU A 62 -14.05 0.93 10.12
C GLU A 62 -12.79 0.21 9.66
N ILE A 63 -12.76 -0.20 8.39
CA ILE A 63 -11.58 -0.77 7.74
C ILE A 63 -10.39 0.19 7.79
N ALA A 64 -10.63 1.49 7.52
CA ALA A 64 -9.59 2.50 7.57
C ALA A 64 -8.97 2.63 8.97
N ARG A 65 -9.80 2.57 10.02
CA ARG A 65 -9.34 2.59 11.42
C ARG A 65 -8.57 1.32 11.77
N GLU A 66 -9.13 0.16 11.43
CA GLU A 66 -8.53 -1.16 11.72
C GLU A 66 -7.13 -1.26 11.12
N LEU A 67 -6.96 -0.83 9.87
CA LEU A 67 -5.69 -0.94 9.14
C LEU A 67 -4.80 0.30 9.29
N SER A 68 -5.23 1.29 10.09
CA SER A 68 -4.52 2.58 10.25
C SER A 68 -4.17 3.25 8.91
N VAL A 69 -5.13 3.29 7.98
CA VAL A 69 -5.01 3.91 6.65
C VAL A 69 -6.09 4.96 6.40
N SER A 70 -5.98 5.70 5.31
CA SER A 70 -7.00 6.67 4.93
C SER A 70 -8.25 5.98 4.34
N ALA A 71 -9.44 6.53 4.63
CA ALA A 71 -10.68 6.06 4.04
C ALA A 71 -10.69 6.18 2.50
N GLY A 72 -10.02 7.21 1.95
CA GLY A 72 -9.86 7.36 0.50
C GLY A 72 -9.08 6.21 -0.13
N LEU A 73 -8.03 5.71 0.55
CA LEU A 73 -7.30 4.52 0.08
C LEU A 73 -8.21 3.30 0.03
N VAL A 74 -9.00 3.06 1.09
CA VAL A 74 -9.96 1.95 1.16
C VAL A 74 -10.94 2.01 -0.02
N SER A 75 -11.53 3.17 -0.28
CA SER A 75 -12.46 3.36 -1.40
C SER A 75 -11.82 3.04 -2.77
N ILE A 76 -10.59 3.49 -3.00
CA ILE A 76 -9.86 3.19 -4.24
C ILE A 76 -9.64 1.67 -4.37
N ARG A 77 -9.22 0.98 -3.30
CA ARG A 77 -8.96 -0.45 -3.34
C ARG A 77 -10.21 -1.29 -3.56
N LEU A 78 -11.33 -0.91 -2.98
CA LEU A 78 -12.61 -1.58 -3.24
C LEU A 78 -13.08 -1.34 -4.67
N LYS A 79 -12.85 -0.15 -5.24
CA LYS A 79 -13.12 0.12 -6.66
C LYS A 79 -12.25 -0.76 -7.57
N GLU A 80 -10.93 -0.79 -7.33
CA GLU A 80 -10.00 -1.64 -8.09
C GLU A 80 -10.40 -3.12 -8.02
N ALA A 81 -10.84 -3.60 -6.85
CA ALA A 81 -11.29 -4.98 -6.69
C ALA A 81 -12.56 -5.27 -7.51
N ARG A 82 -13.51 -4.34 -7.57
CA ARG A 82 -14.71 -4.44 -8.42
C ARG A 82 -14.35 -4.46 -9.90
N GLU A 83 -13.44 -3.59 -10.33
CA GLU A 83 -12.96 -3.53 -11.73
C GLU A 83 -12.19 -4.80 -12.12
N ALA A 84 -11.51 -5.44 -11.16
CA ALA A 84 -10.86 -6.74 -11.33
C ALA A 84 -11.85 -7.94 -11.30
N GLY A 85 -13.16 -7.69 -11.17
CA GLY A 85 -14.18 -8.73 -11.12
C GLY A 85 -14.20 -9.54 -9.81
N MET A 86 -13.57 -9.05 -8.74
CA MET A 86 -13.68 -9.70 -7.43
C MET A 86 -15.09 -9.56 -6.88
N ASP A 87 -15.62 -10.65 -6.33
CA ASP A 87 -16.88 -10.60 -5.60
C ASP A 87 -16.71 -9.81 -4.30
N LEU A 88 -17.44 -8.72 -4.15
CA LEU A 88 -17.44 -7.89 -2.94
C LEU A 88 -18.74 -8.05 -2.14
N THR A 89 -19.56 -9.06 -2.49
CA THR A 89 -20.77 -9.37 -1.76
C THR A 89 -20.39 -9.61 -0.31
N ARG A 90 -21.04 -8.87 0.58
CA ARG A 90 -20.91 -9.13 2.01
C ARG A 90 -21.32 -10.57 2.23
N TYR A 91 -20.49 -11.34 2.93
CA TYR A 91 -20.92 -12.60 3.51
C TYR A 91 -22.29 -12.29 4.11
N ALA A 92 -23.34 -12.91 3.55
CA ALA A 92 -24.68 -12.74 4.07
C ALA A 92 -24.52 -12.99 5.56
N ALA A 93 -24.74 -11.95 6.37
CA ALA A 93 -24.65 -12.08 7.81
C ALA A 93 -25.69 -13.13 8.15
N ASP A 94 -25.21 -14.36 8.33
CA ASP A 94 -26.06 -15.50 8.55
C ASP A 94 -26.86 -15.14 9.79
N ARG A 95 -28.17 -15.13 9.58
CA ARG A 95 -29.15 -14.68 10.55
C ARG A 95 -28.85 -15.39 11.88
N SER A 96 -28.66 -14.64 12.95
CA SER A 96 -28.88 -15.11 14.32
C SER A 96 -29.61 -14.02 15.08
#